data_AF-A0A939W028-F1
#
_entry.id   AF-A0A939W028-F1
#
_cell.length_a   1.000
_cell.length_b   1.000
_cell.length_c   1.000
_cell.angle_alpha   90.00
_cell.angle_beta   90.00
_cell.angle_gamma   90.00
#
_symmetry.space_group_name_H-M   'P 1'
#
loop_
_entity.id
_entity.type
_entity.pdbx_description
1 polymer ?
#
loop_
_entity_poly.entity_id
_entity_poly.type
_entity_poly.pdbx_seq_one_letter_code
_entity_poly.pdbx_strand_id
1 'polypeptide(L)'
;MEAKLEKAQKLLLESMLPIAEIAQDCGFSSLRYFHECFLHHFFRTPGNIANNIMYENIEMEPSTPEQAVFYSACFGNPQIFR
;
A
#
# COMPACT_ATOMS: atom_id res chain seq x y z
N MET A 1 -13.87 -1.02 -6.00
CA MET A 1 -12.59 -0.58 -5.42
C MET A 1 -11.42 -1.28 -6.09
N GLU A 2 -11.52 -2.60 -6.26
CA GLU A 2 -10.50 -3.49 -6.81
C GLU A 2 -10.00 -3.07 -8.20
N ALA A 3 -10.89 -2.75 -9.14
CA ALA A 3 -10.51 -2.28 -10.48
C ALA A 3 -9.59 -1.03 -10.49
N LYS A 4 -9.67 -0.16 -9.46
CA LYS A 4 -8.77 0.99 -9.32
C LYS A 4 -7.37 0.56 -8.86
N LEU A 5 -7.29 -0.43 -7.98
CA LEU A 5 -6.06 -1.00 -7.46
C LEU A 5 -5.32 -1.79 -8.53
N GLU A 6 -6.05 -2.58 -9.33
CA GLU A 6 -5.49 -3.28 -10.50
C GLU A 6 -4.95 -2.30 -11.54
N LYS A 7 -5.68 -1.22 -11.83
CA LYS A 7 -5.18 -0.15 -12.71
C LYS A 7 -3.90 0.47 -12.16
N ALA A 8 -3.88 0.81 -10.87
CA ALA A 8 -2.69 1.36 -10.22
C ALA A 8 -1.50 0.40 -10.28
N GLN A 9 -1.72 -0.90 -10.09
CA GLN A 9 -0.67 -1.92 -10.18
C GLN A 9 -0.05 -1.96 -11.58
N LYS A 10 -0.88 -1.94 -12.63
CA LYS A 10 -0.38 -1.86 -14.02
C LYS A 10 0.44 -0.61 -14.25
N LEU A 11 -0.04 0.55 -13.82
CA LEU A 11 0.71 1.81 -13.94
C LEU A 11 2.04 1.78 -13.18
N LEU A 12 2.11 1.13 -12.02
CA LEU A 12 3.36 0.99 -11.26
C LEU A 12 4.37 0.08 -11.95
N LEU A 13 3.92 -0.91 -12.72
CA LEU A 13 4.78 -1.86 -13.44
C LEU A 13 5.18 -1.36 -14.83
N GLU A 14 4.28 -0.65 -15.51
CA GLU A 14 4.45 -0.20 -16.89
C GLU A 14 4.99 1.23 -17.00
N SER A 15 4.85 2.04 -15.93
CA SER A 15 5.27 3.44 -15.92
C SER A 15 6.20 3.75 -14.76
N MET A 16 7.09 4.73 -14.96
CA MET A 16 7.92 5.31 -13.90
C MET A 16 7.26 6.54 -13.27
N LEU A 17 5.92 6.60 -13.28
CA LEU A 17 5.20 7.72 -12.69
C LEU A 17 5.35 7.74 -11.17
N PRO A 18 5.38 8.92 -10.55
CA PRO A 18 5.33 9.04 -9.10
C PRO A 18 4.08 8.36 -8.55
N ILE A 19 4.21 7.67 -7.42
CA ILE A 19 3.09 6.99 -6.74
C ILE A 19 1.93 7.97 -6.45
N ALA A 20 2.25 9.24 -6.20
CA ALA A 20 1.28 10.32 -6.01
C ALA A 20 0.39 10.56 -7.24
N GLU A 21 0.99 10.58 -8.42
CA GLU A 21 0.29 10.78 -9.69
C GLU A 21 -0.59 9.56 -9.98
N ILE A 22 -0.06 8.35 -9.79
CA ILE A 22 -0.81 7.11 -9.99
C ILE A 22 -2.03 7.04 -9.06
N ALA A 23 -1.87 7.47 -7.80
CA ALA A 23 -2.97 7.53 -6.85
C ALA A 23 -4.07 8.50 -7.32
N GLN A 24 -3.71 9.70 -7.78
CA GLN A 24 -4.67 10.65 -8.34
C GLN A 24 -5.37 10.10 -9.60
N ASP A 25 -4.62 9.50 -10.51
CA ASP A 25 -5.12 8.92 -11.77
C ASP A 25 -6.06 7.73 -11.57
N CYS A 26 -5.92 7.04 -10.43
CA CYS A 26 -6.82 5.97 -10.02
C CYS A 26 -8.02 6.50 -9.19
N GLY A 27 -8.09 7.80 -8.95
CA GLY A 27 -9.17 8.47 -8.26
C GLY A 27 -9.10 8.31 -6.74
N PHE A 28 -7.90 8.24 -6.17
CA PHE A 28 -7.68 8.32 -4.73
C PHE A 28 -7.44 9.77 -4.31
N SER A 29 -8.22 10.21 -3.33
CA SER A 29 -8.15 11.56 -2.79
C SER A 29 -6.95 11.79 -1.87
N SER A 30 -6.34 10.70 -1.38
CA SER A 30 -5.21 10.74 -0.46
C SER A 30 -4.26 9.57 -0.72
N LEU A 31 -2.97 9.87 -0.76
CA LEU A 31 -1.89 8.89 -0.80
C LEU A 31 -1.97 7.90 0.35
N ARG A 32 -2.27 8.38 1.56
CA ARG A 32 -2.40 7.51 2.75
C ARG A 32 -3.44 6.43 2.51
N TYR A 33 -4.64 6.83 2.10
CA TYR A 33 -5.73 5.90 1.82
C TYR A 33 -5.44 4.95 0.65
N PHE A 34 -4.75 5.45 -0.38
CA PHE A 34 -4.27 4.61 -1.49
C PHE A 34 -3.32 3.52 -0.99
N HIS A 35 -2.29 3.89 -0.23
CA HIS A 35 -1.31 2.95 0.32
C HIS A 35 -1.98 1.88 1.17
N GLU A 36 -2.95 2.26 2.02
CA GLU A 36 -3.69 1.32 2.85
C GLU A 36 -4.50 0.32 2.04
N CYS A 37 -5.30 0.82 1.09
CA CYS A 37 -6.12 -0.03 0.23
C CYS A 37 -5.26 -0.95 -0.64
N PHE A 38 -4.14 -0.44 -1.14
CA PHE A 38 -3.21 -1.20 -1.97
C PHE A 38 -2.48 -2.28 -1.18
N LEU A 39 -2.02 -1.96 0.04
CA LEU A 39 -1.40 -2.92 0.95
C LEU A 39 -2.40 -3.98 1.41
N HIS A 40 -3.64 -3.60 1.72
CA HIS A 40 -4.66 -4.56 2.14
C HIS A 40 -5.05 -5.53 1.01
N HIS A 41 -5.03 -5.07 -0.24
CA HIS A 41 -5.42 -5.88 -1.40
C HIS A 41 -4.27 -6.73 -1.96
N PHE A 42 -3.06 -6.18 -2.04
CA PHE A 42 -1.91 -6.86 -2.66
C PHE A 42 -0.85 -7.34 -1.66
N PHE A 43 -1.01 -7.04 -0.37
CA PHE A 43 -0.03 -7.33 0.68
C PHE A 43 1.38 -6.78 0.40
N ARG A 44 1.47 -5.77 -0.48
CA ARG A 44 2.70 -5.06 -0.87
C ARG A 44 2.38 -3.58 -1.01
N THR A 45 3.32 -2.71 -0.69
CA THR A 45 3.12 -1.27 -0.93
C THR A 45 3.34 -0.94 -2.42
N PRO A 46 2.73 0.12 -2.95
CA PRO A 46 2.91 0.50 -4.36
C PRO A 46 4.37 0.80 -4.72
N GLY A 47 5.15 1.39 -3.82
CA GLY A 47 6.58 1.65 -4.04
C GLY A 47 7.41 0.37 -4.15
N ASN A 48 6.95 -0.71 -3.53
CA ASN A 48 7.58 -2.01 -3.63
C ASN A 48 7.44 -2.61 -5.02
N ILE A 49 6.23 -2.53 -5.55
CA ILE A 49 5.89 -3.00 -6.90
C ILE A 49 6.65 -2.15 -7.93
N ALA A 50 6.66 -0.82 -7.79
CA ALA A 50 7.35 0.07 -8.72
C ALA A 50 8.87 -0.14 -8.77
N ASN A 51 9.51 -0.43 -7.63
CA ASN A 51 10.95 -0.69 -7.60
C ASN A 51 11.30 -2.16 -7.86
N ASN A 52 10.30 -3.02 -8.12
CA ASN A 52 10.44 -4.48 -8.22
C ASN A 52 11.26 -5.09 -7.06
N ILE A 53 11.14 -4.50 -5.87
CA ILE A 53 11.84 -4.99 -4.68
C ILE A 53 10.94 -6.07 -4.10
N MET A 54 11.35 -7.33 -4.26
CA MET A 54 10.72 -8.44 -3.57
C MET A 54 11.22 -8.48 -2.12
N TYR A 55 10.38 -8.10 -1.15
CA TYR A 55 10.54 -8.65 0.21
C TYR A 55 9.98 -10.06 0.14
N GLU A 56 10.87 -11.01 0.14
CA GLU A 56 10.57 -12.38 0.47
C GLU A 56 10.44 -12.43 2.00
N ASN A 57 9.27 -12.85 2.50
CA ASN A 57 8.97 -13.10 3.92
C ASN A 57 9.01 -11.88 4.85
N ILE A 58 7.90 -11.17 4.97
CA ILE A 58 7.60 -10.42 6.20
C ILE A 58 6.18 -10.80 6.60
N GLU A 59 6.06 -11.67 7.62
CA GLU A 59 4.91 -11.59 8.53
C GLU A 59 4.82 -10.12 8.91
N MET A 60 3.73 -9.42 8.55
CA MET A 60 3.59 -7.98 8.77
C MET A 60 3.46 -7.66 10.27
N GLU A 61 4.51 -7.93 11.03
CA GLU A 61 4.92 -7.18 12.20
C GLU A 61 5.46 -5.84 11.68
N PRO A 62 4.89 -4.70 12.10
CA PRO A 62 5.37 -3.40 11.68
C PRO A 62 6.85 -3.24 12.05
N SER A 63 7.72 -3.17 11.05
CA SER A 63 9.19 -3.21 11.22
C SER A 63 9.75 -1.93 11.86
N THR A 64 8.93 -0.90 11.99
CA THR A 64 9.23 0.33 12.72
C THR A 64 8.03 0.71 13.59
N PRO A 65 8.25 1.33 14.77
CA PRO A 65 7.19 1.83 15.63
C PRO A 65 6.27 2.81 14.89
N GLU A 66 6.82 3.57 13.94
CA GLU A 66 6.09 4.53 13.12
C GLU A 66 5.09 3.83 12.18
N GLN A 67 5.47 2.69 11.61
CA GLN A 67 4.59 1.83 10.81
C GLN A 67 3.52 1.14 11.68
N ALA A 68 3.85 0.78 12.93
CA ALA A 68 2.89 0.20 13.88
C ALA A 68 1.82 1.20 14.29
N VAL A 69 2.24 2.43 14.60
CA VAL A 69 1.37 3.55 14.94
C VAL A 69 0.54 3.95 13.72
N PHE A 70 1.14 4.00 12.53
CA PHE A 70 0.40 4.24 11.29
C PHE A 70 -0.67 3.17 11.07
N TYR A 71 -0.30 1.88 11.18
CA TYR A 71 -1.23 0.77 11.02
C TYR A 71 -2.37 0.81 12.07
N SER A 72 -2.03 1.01 13.35
CA SER A 72 -3.03 1.15 14.43
C SER A 72 -3.96 2.36 14.24
N ALA A 73 -3.42 3.50 13.78
CA ALA A 73 -4.15 4.74 13.60
C ALA A 73 -5.03 4.77 12.35
N CYS A 74 -4.65 4.07 11.27
CA CYS A 74 -5.49 4.00 10.08
C CYS A 74 -6.48 2.83 10.09
N PHE A 75 -6.03 1.65 10.53
CA PHE A 75 -6.84 0.42 10.46
C PHE A 75 -7.65 0.16 11.74
N GLY A 76 -7.41 0.94 12.81
CA GLY A 76 -8.09 0.80 14.09
C GLY A 76 -7.84 -0.57 14.70
N ASN A 77 -6.75 -0.73 15.46
CA ASN A 77 -6.44 -1.92 16.27
C ASN A 77 -7.10 -3.22 15.75
N PRO A 78 -6.56 -3.88 14.71
CA PRO A 78 -6.95 -5.26 14.48
C PRO A 78 -6.44 -6.00 15.70
N GLN A 79 -7.39 -6.33 16.58
CA GLN A 79 -7.18 -6.83 17.94
C GLN A 79 -5.87 -7.59 18.09
N ILE A 80 -5.10 -7.15 19.07
CA ILE A 80 -4.07 -7.93 19.76
C ILE A 80 -4.75 -9.28 20.07
N PHE A 81 -4.50 -10.27 19.22
CA PHE A 81 -5.08 -11.60 19.40
C PHE A 81 -4.42 -12.18 20.64
N ARG A 82 -5.26 -12.27 21.67
CA ARG A 82 -5.11 -13.05 22.88
C ARG A 82 -4.52 -14.44 22.66
#